data_AF-A0A285V6S6-F1
#
_entry.id   AF-A0A285V6S6-F1
#
_cell.length_a   1.000
_cell.length_b   1.000
_cell.length_c   1.000
_cell.angle_alpha   90.00
_cell.angle_beta   90.00
_cell.angle_gamma   90.00
#
_symmetry.space_group_name_H-M   'P 1'
#
loop_
_entity.id
_entity.type
_entity.pdbx_description
1 polymer ?
#
loop_
_entity_poly.entity_id
_entity_poly.type
_entity_poly.pdbx_seq_one_letter_code
_entity_poly.pdbx_strand_id
1 'polypeptide(L)'
;MVVWTENGAGEPTRREAGENRVPVFTGSLDSMLGSAPVFRSKLRGYDPMEVDTYVSWAESELRSVRRQVDDLLARFGACSAELEISRRLLADGSRHRVVFPVSDRVEEMLQLAVEEAAAITETAVRDAEHVVAEARSEADARLRKAHEIKEMAVLAADELRDHAGKQRAEAQDVLDRARAEAAELLRTAGVERDRLAAAAARERDRLGAAAAAERRRLGEQAVREREQATAAATARLTALQEQVAELRRRHDEARRSLRGLSSRIGEALEVVASTGPVGGGAATEANIAVEGREYDPAHVGSAPGQRATGEGLVLAGPTSS
;
A
#
# COMPACT_ATOMS: atom_id res chain seq x y z
N MET A 1 -30.91 -64.54 -21.00
CA MET A 1 -29.67 -64.35 -20.22
C MET A 1 -29.05 -63.05 -20.76
N VAL A 2 -29.48 -61.88 -20.26
CA VAL A 2 -28.90 -61.17 -19.09
C VAL A 2 -27.40 -60.98 -19.39
N VAL A 3 -26.88 -59.80 -19.73
CA VAL A 3 -26.91 -58.55 -18.95
C VAL A 3 -26.78 -57.33 -19.87
N TRP A 4 -27.73 -56.40 -19.72
CA TRP A 4 -27.51 -54.97 -19.91
C TRP A 4 -26.77 -54.42 -18.69
N THR A 5 -25.68 -53.68 -18.89
CA THR A 5 -25.30 -52.58 -17.99
C THR A 5 -24.69 -51.46 -18.81
N GLU A 6 -25.53 -50.46 -19.05
CA GLU A 6 -25.13 -49.07 -19.14
C GLU A 6 -24.32 -48.71 -17.88
N ASN A 7 -23.14 -48.13 -18.10
CA ASN A 7 -22.48 -47.18 -17.21
C ASN A 7 -21.85 -46.19 -18.18
N GLY A 8 -22.31 -44.95 -18.27
CA GLY A 8 -22.54 -44.06 -17.15
C GLY A 8 -21.50 -42.96 -17.31
N ALA A 9 -21.97 -41.82 -17.79
CA ALA A 9 -21.22 -40.63 -18.10
C ALA A 9 -20.28 -40.20 -16.96
N GLY A 10 -19.11 -39.72 -17.34
CA GLY A 10 -18.13 -39.14 -16.44
C GLY A 10 -16.85 -38.86 -17.19
N GLU A 11 -16.88 -37.93 -18.13
CA GLU A 11 -15.70 -37.21 -18.62
C GLU A 11 -15.07 -36.46 -17.43
N PRO A 12 -13.89 -36.87 -16.93
CA PRO A 12 -13.09 -36.00 -16.11
C PRO A 12 -12.18 -35.24 -17.07
N THR A 13 -12.58 -34.01 -17.38
CA THR A 13 -11.65 -32.88 -17.50
C THR A 13 -10.29 -33.25 -18.07
N ARG A 14 -10.24 -33.20 -19.41
CA ARG A 14 -9.06 -32.88 -20.21
C ARG A 14 -8.14 -31.98 -19.39
N ARG A 15 -7.13 -32.58 -18.74
CA ARG A 15 -6.06 -31.84 -18.07
C ARG A 15 -5.47 -30.94 -19.13
N GLU A 16 -5.71 -29.66 -18.90
CA GLU A 16 -5.19 -28.56 -19.68
C GLU A 16 -3.74 -28.84 -19.99
N ALA A 17 -3.47 -28.86 -21.28
CA ALA A 17 -2.14 -28.88 -21.84
C ALA A 17 -1.31 -27.89 -21.02
N GLY A 18 -0.33 -28.42 -20.29
CA GLY A 18 0.71 -27.61 -19.67
C GLY A 18 1.16 -26.65 -20.75
N GLU A 19 0.97 -25.36 -20.44
CA GLU A 19 1.25 -24.24 -21.31
C GLU A 19 2.55 -24.53 -22.05
N ASN A 20 2.42 -24.92 -23.31
CA ASN A 20 3.52 -24.93 -24.24
C ASN A 20 3.74 -23.45 -24.52
N ARG A 21 4.33 -22.78 -23.52
CA ARG A 21 4.62 -21.36 -23.47
C ARG A 21 5.69 -21.20 -24.53
N VAL A 22 5.22 -21.00 -25.76
CA VAL A 22 6.05 -20.82 -26.94
C VAL A 22 7.03 -19.72 -26.53
N PRO A 23 8.34 -20.04 -26.41
CA PRO A 23 9.29 -19.06 -25.94
C PRO A 23 9.19 -17.86 -26.88
N VAL A 24 8.81 -16.72 -26.33
CA VAL A 24 8.74 -15.46 -27.07
C VAL A 24 10.18 -15.13 -27.49
N PHE A 25 10.50 -15.49 -28.73
CA PHE A 25 11.79 -15.29 -29.37
C PHE A 25 11.88 -13.82 -29.80
N THR A 26 12.52 -13.00 -28.98
CA THR A 26 12.79 -11.58 -29.27
C THR A 26 14.21 -11.35 -29.84
N GLY A 27 14.79 -12.37 -30.48
CA GLY A 27 16.15 -12.33 -31.02
C GLY A 27 16.25 -11.81 -32.46
N SER A 28 17.29 -11.02 -32.72
CA SER A 28 17.78 -10.61 -34.06
C SER A 28 17.85 -11.80 -35.03
N LEU A 29 17.65 -11.60 -36.34
CA LEU A 29 17.78 -12.63 -37.39
C LEU A 29 19.11 -13.42 -37.34
N ASP A 30 20.17 -12.82 -36.81
CA ASP A 30 21.46 -13.47 -36.57
C ASP A 30 21.37 -14.61 -35.53
N SER A 31 20.43 -14.50 -34.58
CA SER A 31 20.05 -15.54 -33.61
C SER A 31 19.22 -16.68 -34.24
N MET A 32 18.63 -16.48 -35.41
CA MET A 32 17.90 -17.54 -36.12
C MET A 32 18.79 -18.34 -37.06
N LEU A 33 19.90 -17.74 -37.55
CA LEU A 33 20.84 -18.40 -38.45
C LEU A 33 22.09 -18.92 -37.74
N GLY A 34 22.42 -18.38 -36.57
CA GLY A 34 23.48 -18.91 -35.70
C GLY A 34 23.02 -20.14 -34.92
N SER A 35 23.80 -21.22 -34.96
CA SER A 35 23.58 -22.41 -34.12
C SER A 35 23.97 -22.20 -32.65
N ALA A 36 24.46 -21.01 -32.29
CA ALA A 36 24.90 -20.67 -30.95
C ALA A 36 23.72 -20.26 -30.04
N PRO A 37 23.69 -20.71 -28.78
CA PRO A 37 22.72 -20.21 -27.81
C PRO A 37 22.96 -18.71 -27.51
N VAL A 38 21.87 -17.94 -27.41
CA VAL A 38 21.91 -16.48 -27.22
C VAL A 38 21.60 -16.11 -25.77
N PHE A 39 22.40 -15.19 -25.22
CA PHE A 39 22.24 -14.68 -23.87
C PHE A 39 21.12 -13.65 -23.76
N ARG A 40 20.31 -13.76 -22.71
CA ARG A 40 19.35 -12.73 -22.34
C ARG A 40 20.01 -11.76 -21.37
N SER A 41 19.96 -10.47 -21.69
CA SER A 41 20.43 -9.44 -20.77
C SER A 41 19.39 -9.23 -19.65
N LYS A 42 19.76 -9.55 -18.42
CA LYS A 42 19.01 -9.13 -17.22
C LYS A 42 19.65 -7.86 -16.65
N LEU A 43 18.85 -7.06 -15.93
CA LEU A 43 19.25 -5.76 -15.36
C LEU A 43 20.50 -5.84 -14.46
N ARG A 44 20.89 -7.03 -14.01
CA ARG A 44 22.15 -7.33 -13.31
C ARG A 44 22.71 -8.68 -13.74
N GLY A 45 23.57 -8.67 -14.75
CA GLY A 45 24.41 -9.82 -15.13
C GLY A 45 23.74 -10.86 -16.04
N TYR A 46 24.51 -11.90 -16.35
CA TYR A 46 24.10 -13.04 -17.16
C TYR A 46 23.41 -14.11 -16.28
N ASP A 47 22.44 -14.82 -16.85
CA ASP A 47 21.81 -15.96 -16.18
C ASP A 47 22.80 -17.15 -16.10
N PRO A 48 23.15 -17.67 -14.91
CA PRO A 48 24.09 -18.78 -14.78
C PRO A 48 23.73 -20.00 -15.63
N MET A 49 22.43 -20.33 -15.74
CA MET A 49 21.97 -21.46 -16.55
C MET A 49 22.19 -21.26 -18.04
N GLU A 50 22.05 -20.01 -18.53
CA GLU A 50 22.33 -19.68 -19.92
C GLU A 50 23.84 -19.75 -20.21
N VAL A 51 24.67 -19.34 -19.24
CA VAL A 51 26.13 -19.47 -19.32
C VAL A 51 26.55 -20.94 -19.38
N ASP A 52 26.04 -21.80 -18.49
CA ASP A 52 26.37 -23.23 -18.49
C ASP A 52 25.94 -23.92 -19.79
N THR A 53 24.77 -23.54 -20.33
CA THR A 53 24.27 -24.04 -21.61
C THR A 53 25.19 -23.61 -22.76
N TYR A 54 25.63 -22.36 -22.77
CA TYR A 54 26.57 -21.85 -23.77
C TYR A 54 27.94 -22.52 -23.68
N VAL A 55 28.48 -22.70 -22.48
CA VAL A 55 29.76 -23.38 -22.27
C VAL A 55 29.70 -24.82 -22.77
N SER A 56 28.65 -25.57 -22.40
CA SER A 56 28.45 -26.95 -22.87
C SER A 56 28.35 -27.04 -24.41
N TRP A 57 27.63 -26.12 -25.03
CA TRP A 57 27.55 -26.02 -26.48
C TRP A 57 28.92 -25.71 -27.09
N ALA A 58 29.64 -24.70 -26.60
CA ALA A 58 30.94 -24.29 -27.12
C ALA A 58 31.98 -25.42 -26.99
N GLU A 59 31.97 -26.17 -25.89
CA GLU A 59 32.82 -27.34 -25.70
C GLU A 59 32.47 -28.48 -26.66
N SER A 60 31.19 -28.65 -27.00
CA SER A 60 30.76 -29.66 -27.97
C SER A 60 31.18 -29.31 -29.39
N GLU A 61 31.06 -28.03 -29.77
CA GLU A 61 31.51 -27.52 -31.06
C GLU A 61 33.04 -27.61 -31.20
N LEU A 62 33.79 -27.24 -30.16
CA LEU A 62 35.24 -27.37 -30.17
C LEU A 62 35.67 -28.84 -30.37
N ARG A 63 34.98 -29.78 -29.73
CA ARG A 63 35.21 -31.23 -29.92
C ARG A 63 34.84 -31.68 -31.34
N SER A 64 33.76 -31.15 -31.91
CA SER A 64 33.34 -31.44 -33.29
C SER A 64 34.38 -30.96 -34.30
N VAL A 65 34.81 -29.70 -34.20
CA VAL A 65 35.84 -29.10 -35.07
C VAL A 65 37.16 -29.86 -34.96
N ARG A 66 37.59 -30.26 -33.75
CA ARG A 66 38.80 -31.07 -33.58
C ARG A 66 38.72 -32.40 -34.31
N ARG A 67 37.60 -33.13 -34.22
CA ARG A 67 37.40 -34.39 -34.96
C ARG A 67 37.40 -34.17 -36.48
N GLN A 68 36.81 -33.08 -36.96
CA GLN A 68 36.83 -32.75 -38.38
C GLN A 68 38.25 -32.43 -38.87
N VAL A 69 39.05 -31.72 -38.07
CA VAL A 69 40.46 -31.48 -38.36
C VAL A 69 41.25 -32.78 -38.36
N ASP A 70 41.06 -33.65 -37.38
CA ASP A 70 41.73 -34.96 -37.32
C ASP A 70 41.39 -35.85 -38.52
N ASP A 71 40.12 -35.89 -38.94
CA ASP A 71 39.67 -36.61 -40.15
C ASP A 71 40.29 -36.03 -41.43
N LEU A 72 40.35 -34.70 -41.54
CA LEU A 72 40.97 -34.04 -42.70
C LEU A 72 42.47 -34.28 -42.76
N LEU A 73 43.17 -34.27 -41.62
CA LEU A 73 44.58 -34.62 -41.52
C LEU A 73 44.83 -36.09 -41.89
N ALA A 74 43.97 -37.00 -41.46
CA ALA A 74 44.06 -38.42 -41.81
C ALA A 74 43.91 -38.63 -43.33
N ARG A 75 42.91 -37.98 -43.96
CA ARG A 75 42.71 -38.04 -45.42
C ARG A 75 43.88 -37.42 -46.18
N PHE A 76 44.40 -36.28 -45.73
CA PHE A 76 45.58 -35.66 -46.32
C PHE A 76 46.80 -36.57 -46.24
N GLY A 77 47.01 -37.25 -45.11
CA GLY A 77 48.07 -38.24 -44.93
C GLY A 77 47.93 -39.42 -45.90
N ALA A 78 46.72 -39.96 -46.06
CA ALA A 78 46.44 -41.03 -47.01
C ALA A 78 46.72 -40.60 -48.46
N CYS A 79 46.17 -39.45 -48.89
CA CYS A 79 46.42 -38.92 -50.23
C CYS A 79 47.91 -38.63 -50.48
N SER A 80 48.63 -38.11 -49.48
CA SER A 80 50.06 -37.85 -49.60
C SER A 80 50.86 -39.14 -49.76
N ALA A 81 50.50 -40.21 -49.03
CA ALA A 81 51.10 -41.52 -49.16
C ALA A 81 50.82 -42.15 -50.53
N GLU A 82 49.58 -42.07 -51.02
CA GLU A 82 49.20 -42.53 -52.37
C GLU A 82 49.96 -41.78 -53.47
N LEU A 83 50.13 -40.47 -53.32
CA LEU A 83 50.86 -39.64 -54.27
C LEU A 83 52.36 -39.99 -54.27
N GLU A 84 52.96 -40.21 -53.10
CA GLU A 84 54.35 -40.66 -52.97
C GLU A 84 54.57 -42.07 -53.55
N ILE A 85 53.64 -43.00 -53.31
CA ILE A 85 53.65 -44.33 -53.95
C ILE A 85 53.57 -44.19 -55.47
N SER A 86 52.66 -43.34 -55.97
CA SER A 86 52.50 -43.07 -57.40
C SER A 86 53.77 -42.48 -58.01
N ARG A 87 54.42 -41.54 -57.31
CA ARG A 87 55.72 -40.97 -57.74
C ARG A 87 56.82 -42.02 -57.80
N ARG A 88 56.91 -42.93 -56.81
CA ARG A 88 57.89 -44.03 -56.81
C ARG A 88 57.64 -45.01 -57.95
N LEU A 89 56.38 -45.41 -58.16
CA LEU A 89 55.99 -46.27 -59.27
C LEU A 89 56.33 -45.64 -60.63
N LEU A 90 56.12 -44.33 -60.80
CA LEU A 90 56.50 -43.61 -62.01
C LEU A 90 58.03 -43.52 -62.17
N ALA A 91 58.77 -43.26 -61.09
CA ALA A 91 60.23 -43.24 -61.11
C ALA A 91 60.83 -44.61 -61.46
N ASP A 92 60.28 -45.71 -60.92
CA ASP A 92 60.71 -47.08 -61.22
C ASP A 92 60.28 -47.52 -62.62
N GLY A 93 59.07 -47.17 -63.04
CA GLY A 93 58.57 -47.39 -64.40
C GLY A 93 59.37 -46.64 -65.47
N SER A 94 59.92 -45.48 -65.15
CA SER A 94 60.80 -44.73 -66.05
C SER A 94 62.17 -45.41 -66.27
N ARG A 95 62.67 -46.17 -65.27
CA ARG A 95 63.94 -46.90 -65.36
C ARG A 95 63.83 -48.24 -66.10
N HIS A 96 62.63 -48.82 -66.16
CA HIS A 96 62.31 -50.03 -66.91
C HIS A 96 61.62 -49.75 -68.26
N ARG A 97 61.68 -48.51 -68.76
CA ARG A 97 61.21 -48.19 -70.11
C ARG A 97 62.17 -48.78 -71.14
N VAL A 98 61.96 -50.05 -71.48
CA VAL A 98 62.45 -50.61 -72.74
C VAL A 98 61.74 -49.81 -73.83
N VAL A 99 62.49 -48.92 -74.48
CA VAL A 99 62.04 -48.21 -75.67
C VAL A 99 61.94 -49.25 -76.77
N PHE A 100 60.87 -50.01 -76.75
CA PHE A 100 60.40 -50.68 -77.96
C PHE A 100 60.02 -49.57 -78.94
N PRO A 101 60.39 -49.67 -80.22
CA PRO A 101 59.88 -48.77 -81.24
C PRO A 101 58.36 -48.91 -81.20
N VAL A 102 57.71 -47.92 -80.59
CA VAL A 102 56.27 -47.86 -80.54
C VAL A 102 55.84 -47.64 -81.99
N SER A 103 54.99 -48.52 -82.50
CA SER A 103 54.43 -48.37 -83.85
C SER A 103 53.90 -46.95 -84.02
N ASP A 104 54.17 -46.30 -85.16
CA ASP A 104 53.76 -44.91 -85.49
C ASP A 104 52.31 -44.59 -85.07
N ARG A 105 51.43 -45.58 -85.12
CA ARG A 105 50.02 -45.48 -84.71
C ARG A 105 49.80 -45.14 -83.23
N VAL A 106 50.68 -45.62 -82.33
CA VAL A 106 50.56 -45.32 -80.89
C VAL A 106 51.08 -43.91 -80.60
N GLU A 107 52.08 -43.44 -81.34
CA GLU A 107 52.55 -42.05 -81.25
C GLU A 107 51.44 -41.09 -81.68
N GLU A 108 50.75 -41.39 -82.78
CA GLU A 108 49.58 -40.63 -83.24
C GLU A 108 48.43 -40.66 -82.21
N MET A 109 48.16 -41.81 -81.57
CA MET A 109 47.17 -41.89 -80.48
C MET A 109 47.56 -41.07 -79.25
N LEU A 110 48.85 -41.04 -78.88
CA LEU A 110 49.33 -40.23 -77.76
C LEU A 110 49.23 -38.74 -78.08
N GLN A 111 49.53 -38.36 -79.32
CA GLN A 111 49.40 -36.98 -79.76
C GLN A 111 47.93 -36.53 -79.76
N LEU A 112 47.02 -37.36 -80.28
CA LEU A 112 45.58 -37.11 -80.20
C LEU A 112 45.10 -37.01 -78.74
N ALA A 113 45.59 -37.87 -77.84
CA ALA A 113 45.23 -37.80 -76.43
C ALA A 113 45.75 -36.53 -75.73
N VAL A 114 46.92 -36.02 -76.12
CA VAL A 114 47.44 -34.74 -75.63
C VAL A 114 46.61 -33.58 -76.14
N GLU A 115 46.22 -33.59 -77.42
CA GLU A 115 45.34 -32.58 -78.01
C GLU A 115 43.96 -32.59 -77.36
N GLU A 116 43.38 -33.77 -77.13
CA GLU A 116 42.11 -33.93 -76.42
C GLU A 116 42.22 -33.45 -74.96
N ALA A 117 43.30 -33.80 -74.26
CA ALA A 117 43.54 -33.31 -72.91
C ALA A 117 43.68 -31.78 -72.87
N ALA A 118 44.36 -31.18 -73.85
CA ALA A 118 44.47 -29.73 -73.97
C ALA A 118 43.09 -29.10 -74.20
N ALA A 119 42.27 -29.65 -75.10
CA ALA A 119 40.91 -29.18 -75.37
C ALA A 119 39.99 -29.29 -74.13
N ILE A 120 40.10 -30.37 -73.35
CA ILE A 120 39.40 -30.55 -72.08
C ILE A 120 39.85 -29.49 -71.07
N THR A 121 41.16 -29.27 -70.91
CA THR A 121 41.67 -28.26 -69.97
C THR A 121 41.23 -26.85 -70.34
N GLU A 122 41.26 -26.50 -71.62
CA GLU A 122 40.81 -25.19 -72.09
C GLU A 122 39.31 -24.99 -71.82
N THR A 123 38.51 -26.02 -72.05
CA THR A 123 37.07 -25.99 -71.75
C THR A 123 36.82 -25.89 -70.25
N ALA A 124 37.54 -26.66 -69.43
CA ALA A 124 37.45 -26.58 -67.97
C ALA A 124 37.85 -25.20 -67.43
N VAL A 125 38.86 -24.55 -68.02
CA VAL A 125 39.24 -23.17 -67.65
C VAL A 125 38.13 -22.19 -68.00
N ARG A 126 37.56 -22.27 -69.20
CA ARG A 126 36.43 -21.42 -69.62
C ARG A 126 35.21 -21.61 -68.70
N ASP A 127 34.88 -22.85 -68.35
CA ASP A 127 33.78 -23.16 -67.44
C ASP A 127 34.06 -22.64 -66.02
N ALA A 128 35.30 -22.77 -65.53
CA ALA A 128 35.70 -22.23 -64.23
C ALA A 128 35.61 -20.70 -64.19
N GLU A 129 36.04 -20.02 -65.25
CA GLU A 129 35.91 -18.56 -65.39
C GLU A 129 34.44 -18.13 -65.40
N HIS A 130 33.58 -18.87 -66.11
CA HIS A 130 32.14 -18.63 -66.12
C HIS A 130 31.52 -18.76 -64.72
N VAL A 131 31.81 -19.86 -64.01
CA VAL A 131 31.31 -20.09 -62.65
C VAL A 131 31.77 -18.98 -61.69
N VAL A 132 33.02 -18.52 -61.80
CA VAL A 132 33.53 -17.42 -60.97
C VAL A 132 32.82 -16.10 -61.31
N ALA A 133 32.55 -15.82 -62.58
CA ALA A 133 31.82 -14.63 -62.99
C ALA A 133 30.36 -14.64 -62.48
N GLU A 134 29.67 -15.77 -62.58
CA GLU A 134 28.31 -15.95 -62.04
C GLU A 134 28.30 -15.78 -60.51
N ALA A 135 29.22 -16.44 -59.80
CA ALA A 135 29.32 -16.34 -58.35
C ALA A 135 29.59 -14.91 -57.88
N ARG A 136 30.41 -14.14 -58.61
CA ARG A 136 30.65 -12.71 -58.33
C ARG A 136 29.39 -11.87 -58.54
N SER A 137 28.70 -12.06 -59.67
CA SER A 137 27.44 -11.34 -59.96
C SER A 137 26.37 -11.64 -58.91
N GLU A 138 26.25 -12.90 -58.49
CA GLU A 138 25.31 -13.30 -57.44
C GLU A 138 25.70 -12.70 -56.08
N ALA A 139 26.99 -12.71 -55.72
CA ALA A 139 27.47 -12.08 -54.49
C ALA A 139 27.16 -10.57 -54.48
N ASP A 140 27.40 -9.86 -55.57
CA ASP A 140 27.09 -8.43 -55.69
C ASP A 140 25.58 -8.17 -55.61
N ALA A 141 24.76 -9.03 -56.22
CA ALA A 141 23.30 -8.95 -56.10
C ALA A 141 22.82 -9.14 -54.65
N ARG A 142 23.39 -10.11 -53.94
CA ARG A 142 23.09 -10.37 -52.52
C ARG A 142 23.55 -9.21 -51.63
N LEU A 143 24.72 -8.62 -51.88
CA LEU A 143 25.22 -7.47 -51.13
C LEU A 143 24.33 -6.24 -51.32
N ARG A 144 23.91 -5.94 -52.56
CA ARG A 144 22.93 -4.87 -52.82
C ARG A 144 21.63 -5.13 -52.09
N LYS A 145 21.13 -6.36 -52.12
CA LYS A 145 19.87 -6.68 -51.43
C LYS A 145 19.98 -6.54 -49.91
N ALA A 146 21.09 -6.99 -49.33
CA ALA A 146 21.37 -6.82 -47.91
C ALA A 146 21.46 -5.34 -47.53
N HIS A 147 22.05 -4.50 -48.39
CA HIS A 147 22.12 -3.06 -48.19
C HIS A 147 20.73 -2.41 -48.19
N GLU A 148 19.89 -2.72 -49.18
CA GLU A 148 18.50 -2.24 -49.24
C GLU A 148 17.71 -2.63 -47.96
N ILE A 149 17.84 -3.88 -47.52
CA ILE A 149 17.17 -4.35 -46.30
C ILE A 149 17.65 -3.57 -45.07
N LYS A 150 18.96 -3.32 -44.97
CA LYS A 150 19.54 -2.52 -43.88
C LYS A 150 18.99 -1.09 -43.91
N GLU A 151 18.95 -0.44 -45.07
CA GLU A 151 18.42 0.93 -45.20
C GLU A 151 16.95 1.00 -44.79
N MET A 152 16.13 0.07 -45.28
CA MET A 152 14.72 -0.03 -44.88
C MET A 152 14.56 -0.27 -43.36
N ALA A 153 15.42 -1.11 -42.76
CA ALA A 153 15.40 -1.34 -41.32
C ALA A 153 15.79 -0.10 -40.51
N VAL A 154 16.75 0.70 -40.99
CA VAL A 154 17.14 1.97 -40.35
C VAL A 154 15.99 2.97 -40.42
N LEU A 155 15.37 3.15 -41.59
CA LEU A 155 14.21 4.03 -41.75
C LEU A 155 13.06 3.62 -40.83
N ALA A 156 12.71 2.33 -40.79
CA ALA A 156 11.68 1.81 -39.90
C ALA A 156 12.02 2.03 -38.41
N ALA A 157 13.30 1.89 -38.03
CA ALA A 157 13.74 2.14 -36.66
C ALA A 157 13.62 3.62 -36.28
N ASP A 158 13.94 4.54 -37.19
CA ASP A 158 13.81 5.97 -36.96
C ASP A 158 12.34 6.40 -36.88
N GLU A 159 11.47 5.86 -37.76
CA GLU A 159 10.03 6.04 -37.65
C GLU A 159 9.49 5.57 -36.29
N LEU A 160 9.90 4.37 -35.82
CA LEU A 160 9.49 3.86 -34.51
C LEU A 160 9.97 4.76 -33.36
N ARG A 161 11.18 5.33 -33.46
CA ARG A 161 11.70 6.29 -32.46
C ARG A 161 10.88 7.57 -32.44
N ASP A 162 10.52 8.10 -33.61
CA ASP A 162 9.69 9.30 -33.72
C ASP A 162 8.29 9.07 -33.16
N HIS A 163 7.67 7.92 -33.44
CA HIS A 163 6.39 7.55 -32.87
C HIS A 163 6.47 7.40 -31.35
N ALA A 164 7.50 6.74 -30.83
CA ALA A 164 7.72 6.62 -29.40
C ALA A 164 7.96 7.98 -28.74
N GLY A 165 8.66 8.90 -29.42
CA GLY A 165 8.86 10.29 -28.99
C GLY A 165 7.54 11.05 -28.86
N LYS A 166 6.69 10.98 -29.90
CA LYS A 166 5.35 11.60 -29.91
C LYS A 166 4.46 11.05 -28.80
N GLN A 167 4.40 9.72 -28.66
CA GLN A 167 3.60 9.08 -27.60
C GLN A 167 4.07 9.49 -26.19
N ARG A 168 5.37 9.62 -25.97
CA ARG A 168 5.90 10.11 -24.68
C ARG A 168 5.53 11.57 -24.43
N ALA A 169 5.60 12.42 -25.46
CA ALA A 169 5.18 13.82 -25.34
C ALA A 169 3.68 13.93 -25.02
N GLU A 170 2.84 13.20 -25.74
CA GLU A 170 1.39 13.15 -25.47
C GLU A 170 1.07 12.65 -24.06
N ALA A 171 1.74 11.58 -23.62
CA ALA A 171 1.59 11.07 -22.26
C ALA A 171 2.02 12.10 -21.20
N GLN A 172 3.12 12.82 -21.45
CA GLN A 172 3.59 13.88 -20.57
C GLN A 172 2.58 15.04 -20.49
N ASP A 173 2.01 15.46 -21.62
CA ASP A 173 0.97 16.50 -21.67
C ASP A 173 -0.30 16.09 -20.93
N VAL A 174 -0.68 14.81 -20.97
CA VAL A 174 -1.81 14.29 -20.17
C VAL A 174 -1.47 14.33 -18.68
N LEU A 175 -0.27 13.92 -18.28
CA LEU A 175 0.16 13.96 -16.88
C LEU A 175 0.21 15.39 -16.33
N ASP A 176 0.71 16.34 -17.11
CA ASP A 176 0.82 17.73 -16.67
C ASP A 176 -0.57 18.40 -16.57
N ARG A 177 -1.50 18.08 -17.48
CA ARG A 177 -2.91 18.47 -17.34
C ARG A 177 -3.55 17.88 -16.09
N ALA A 178 -3.41 16.58 -15.85
CA ALA A 178 -3.96 15.92 -14.66
C ALA A 178 -3.39 16.51 -13.36
N ARG A 179 -2.09 16.85 -13.34
CA ARG A 179 -1.44 17.52 -12.20
C ARG A 179 -2.00 18.93 -11.97
N ALA A 180 -2.21 19.70 -13.04
CA ALA A 180 -2.80 21.04 -12.94
C ALA A 180 -4.24 20.97 -12.40
N GLU A 181 -5.06 20.05 -12.93
CA GLU A 181 -6.43 19.82 -12.47
C GLU A 181 -6.47 19.39 -11.00
N ALA A 182 -5.60 18.45 -10.59
CA ALA A 182 -5.49 18.03 -9.19
C ALA A 182 -5.10 19.20 -8.28
N ALA A 183 -4.18 20.07 -8.71
CA ALA A 183 -3.80 21.25 -7.94
C ALA A 183 -4.96 22.25 -7.79
N GLU A 184 -5.76 22.49 -8.84
CA GLU A 184 -6.97 23.32 -8.77
C GLU A 184 -8.02 22.75 -7.81
N LEU A 185 -8.25 21.43 -7.85
CA LEU A 185 -9.17 20.75 -6.95
C LEU A 185 -8.73 20.89 -5.49
N LEU A 186 -7.43 20.70 -5.21
CA LEU A 186 -6.89 20.88 -3.86
C LEU A 186 -7.02 22.32 -3.36
N ARG A 187 -6.78 23.32 -4.23
CA ARG A 187 -6.98 24.73 -3.87
C ARG A 187 -8.44 25.04 -3.56
N THR A 188 -9.36 24.55 -4.39
CA THR A 188 -10.81 24.72 -4.19
C THR A 188 -11.27 24.06 -2.89
N ALA A 189 -10.83 22.82 -2.63
CA ALA A 189 -11.11 22.12 -1.38
C ALA A 189 -10.54 22.84 -0.16
N GLY A 190 -9.34 23.44 -0.28
CA GLY A 190 -8.75 24.27 0.76
C GLY A 190 -9.60 25.50 1.10
N VAL A 191 -10.06 26.23 0.08
CA VAL A 191 -10.94 27.40 0.26
C VAL A 191 -12.26 27.02 0.94
N GLU A 192 -12.90 25.92 0.50
CA GLU A 192 -14.16 25.47 1.10
C GLU A 192 -13.96 24.98 2.55
N ARG A 193 -12.86 24.27 2.84
CA ARG A 193 -12.51 23.89 4.22
C ARG A 193 -12.36 25.14 5.11
N ASP A 194 -11.64 26.15 4.65
CA ASP A 194 -11.39 27.37 5.42
C ASP A 194 -12.70 28.17 5.62
N ARG A 195 -13.57 28.19 4.60
CA ARG A 195 -14.92 28.76 4.70
C ARG A 195 -15.77 28.05 5.75
N LEU A 196 -15.81 26.72 5.74
CA LEU A 196 -16.55 25.91 6.71
C LEU A 196 -15.99 26.09 8.13
N ALA A 197 -14.66 26.13 8.28
CA ALA A 197 -14.00 26.37 9.56
C ALA A 197 -14.38 27.76 10.12
N ALA A 198 -14.39 28.80 9.29
CA ALA A 198 -14.82 30.14 9.69
C ALA A 198 -16.31 30.19 10.06
N ALA A 199 -17.18 29.47 9.34
CA ALA A 199 -18.59 29.35 9.68
C ALA A 199 -18.80 28.65 11.03
N ALA A 200 -18.11 27.53 11.26
CA ALA A 200 -18.15 26.79 12.52
C ALA A 200 -17.63 27.63 13.70
N ALA A 201 -16.55 28.41 13.50
CA ALA A 201 -16.03 29.33 14.51
C ALA A 201 -17.08 30.38 14.90
N ARG A 202 -17.70 31.04 13.91
CA ARG A 202 -18.77 32.02 14.15
C ARG A 202 -19.95 31.44 14.91
N GLU A 203 -20.36 30.21 14.59
CA GLU A 203 -21.47 29.57 15.30
C GLU A 203 -21.10 29.22 16.75
N ARG A 204 -19.89 28.73 17.01
CA ARG A 204 -19.39 28.51 18.37
C ARG A 204 -19.36 29.81 19.18
N ASP A 205 -18.91 30.91 18.58
CA ASP A 205 -18.89 32.22 19.23
C ASP A 205 -20.30 32.69 19.56
N ARG A 206 -21.25 32.51 18.63
CA ARG A 206 -22.67 32.84 18.85
C ARG A 206 -23.27 32.05 20.00
N LEU A 207 -23.07 30.73 20.01
CA LEU A 207 -23.56 29.85 21.09
C LEU A 207 -22.89 30.19 22.43
N GLY A 208 -21.59 30.48 22.42
CA GLY A 208 -20.84 30.92 23.61
C GLY A 208 -21.38 32.23 24.19
N ALA A 209 -21.66 33.21 23.32
CA ALA A 209 -22.25 34.49 23.72
C ALA A 209 -23.68 34.32 24.26
N ALA A 210 -24.51 33.49 23.62
CA ALA A 210 -25.86 33.17 24.09
C ALA A 210 -25.83 32.50 25.47
N ALA A 211 -24.98 31.48 25.65
CA ALA A 211 -24.81 30.80 26.93
C ALA A 211 -24.29 31.75 28.02
N ALA A 212 -23.38 32.67 27.70
CA ALA A 212 -22.90 33.68 28.64
C ALA A 212 -23.99 34.68 29.03
N ALA A 213 -24.83 35.11 28.08
CA ALA A 213 -25.97 35.97 28.35
C ALA A 213 -26.99 35.29 29.27
N GLU A 214 -27.28 34.00 29.04
CA GLU A 214 -28.20 33.24 29.87
C GLU A 214 -27.67 33.05 31.30
N ARG A 215 -26.38 32.72 31.45
CA ARG A 215 -25.75 32.67 32.78
C ARG A 215 -25.82 33.99 33.52
N ARG A 216 -25.64 35.13 32.83
CA ARG A 216 -25.81 36.46 33.45
C ARG A 216 -27.24 36.69 33.92
N ARG A 217 -28.23 36.37 33.10
CA ARG A 217 -29.66 36.50 33.46
C ARG A 217 -30.02 35.66 34.69
N LEU A 218 -29.62 34.39 34.70
CA LEU A 218 -29.85 33.50 35.85
C LEU A 218 -29.11 34.00 37.10
N GLY A 219 -27.89 34.53 36.94
CA GLY A 219 -27.14 35.15 38.03
C GLY A 219 -27.84 36.37 38.62
N GLU A 220 -28.33 37.28 37.76
CA GLU A 220 -29.11 38.46 38.18
C GLU A 220 -30.43 38.07 38.87
N GLN A 221 -31.14 37.07 38.35
CA GLN A 221 -32.35 36.53 38.99
C GLN A 221 -32.04 35.98 40.38
N ALA A 222 -31.00 35.14 40.51
CA ALA A 222 -30.59 34.58 41.79
C ALA A 222 -30.19 35.67 42.81
N VAL A 223 -29.54 36.75 42.37
CA VAL A 223 -29.23 37.90 43.24
C VAL A 223 -30.52 38.57 43.71
N ARG A 224 -31.47 38.86 42.82
CA ARG A 224 -32.78 39.46 43.18
C ARG A 224 -33.57 38.58 44.15
N GLU A 225 -33.61 37.27 43.91
CA GLU A 225 -34.26 36.31 44.79
C GLU A 225 -33.64 36.31 46.19
N ARG A 226 -32.30 36.35 46.29
CA ARG A 226 -31.59 36.44 47.57
C ARG A 226 -31.88 37.76 48.28
N GLU A 227 -31.90 38.88 47.57
CA GLU A 227 -32.25 40.19 48.13
C GLU A 227 -33.68 40.20 48.66
N GLN A 228 -34.65 39.68 47.89
CA GLN A 228 -36.04 39.56 48.31
C GLN A 228 -36.20 38.63 49.52
N ALA A 229 -35.53 37.48 49.52
CA ALA A 229 -35.55 36.55 50.64
C ALA A 229 -34.94 37.18 51.90
N THR A 230 -33.84 37.92 51.76
CA THR A 230 -33.20 38.65 52.86
C THR A 230 -34.09 39.75 53.38
N ALA A 231 -34.69 40.57 52.50
CA ALA A 231 -35.64 41.61 52.87
C ALA A 231 -36.85 41.02 53.61
N ALA A 232 -37.44 39.94 53.10
CA ALA A 232 -38.55 39.23 53.73
C ALA A 232 -38.16 38.66 55.11
N ALA A 233 -36.95 38.10 55.24
CA ALA A 233 -36.44 37.62 56.53
C ALA A 233 -36.25 38.77 57.53
N THR A 234 -35.66 39.90 57.11
CA THR A 234 -35.51 41.08 57.97
C THR A 234 -36.86 41.65 58.41
N ALA A 235 -37.85 41.74 57.51
CA ALA A 235 -39.20 42.19 57.85
C ALA A 235 -39.86 41.27 58.89
N ARG A 236 -39.71 39.95 58.75
CA ARG A 236 -40.20 38.96 59.74
C ARG A 236 -39.51 39.13 61.09
N LEU A 237 -38.19 39.34 61.11
CA LEU A 237 -37.45 39.57 62.35
C LEU A 237 -37.91 40.85 63.06
N THR A 238 -38.11 41.95 62.34
CA THR A 238 -38.66 43.19 62.91
C THR A 238 -40.05 42.98 63.49
N ALA A 239 -40.95 42.32 62.75
CA ALA A 239 -42.30 42.02 63.23
C ALA A 239 -42.27 41.14 64.50
N LEU A 240 -41.39 40.13 64.56
CA LEU A 240 -41.19 39.32 65.76
C LEU A 240 -40.63 40.14 66.93
N GLN A 241 -39.68 41.05 66.68
CA GLN A 241 -39.15 41.96 67.71
C GLN A 241 -40.23 42.88 68.28
N GLU A 242 -41.11 43.41 67.43
CA GLU A 242 -42.27 44.21 67.85
C GLU A 242 -43.25 43.40 68.71
N GLN A 243 -43.56 42.16 68.31
CA GLN A 243 -44.38 41.24 69.10
C GLN A 243 -43.76 40.94 70.47
N VAL A 244 -42.44 40.71 70.53
CA VAL A 244 -41.72 40.49 71.79
C VAL A 244 -41.75 41.75 72.67
N ALA A 245 -41.55 42.93 72.08
CA ALA A 245 -41.63 44.19 72.82
C ALA A 245 -43.04 44.43 73.38
N GLU A 246 -44.08 44.11 72.62
CA GLU A 246 -45.47 44.17 73.06
C GLU A 246 -45.77 43.17 74.17
N LEU A 247 -45.32 41.92 74.05
CA LEU A 247 -45.46 40.92 75.10
C LEU A 247 -44.76 41.35 76.39
N ARG A 248 -43.57 41.96 76.29
CA ARG A 248 -42.87 42.55 77.45
C ARG A 248 -43.69 43.66 78.09
N ARG A 249 -44.24 44.60 77.29
CA ARG A 249 -45.13 45.66 77.80
C ARG A 249 -46.34 45.08 78.53
N ARG A 250 -47.03 44.10 77.95
CA ARG A 250 -48.20 43.42 78.57
C ARG A 250 -47.82 42.71 79.85
N HIS A 251 -46.70 42.03 79.89
CA HIS A 251 -46.19 41.37 81.09
C HIS A 251 -45.83 42.38 82.19
N ASP A 252 -45.22 43.51 81.84
CA ASP A 252 -44.90 44.58 82.81
C ASP A 252 -46.17 45.29 83.31
N GLU A 253 -47.18 45.44 82.47
CA GLU A 253 -48.52 45.90 82.87
C GLU A 253 -49.20 44.89 83.80
N ALA A 254 -49.19 43.60 83.47
CA ALA A 254 -49.71 42.54 84.34
C ALA A 254 -48.97 42.48 85.68
N ARG A 255 -47.64 42.67 85.70
CA ARG A 255 -46.87 42.77 86.95
C ARG A 255 -47.20 44.03 87.74
N ARG A 256 -47.52 45.15 87.09
CA ARG A 256 -47.97 46.38 87.76
C ARG A 256 -49.37 46.21 88.33
N SER A 257 -50.30 45.59 87.59
CA SER A 257 -51.65 45.31 88.07
C SER A 257 -51.64 44.30 89.23
N LEU A 258 -50.83 43.24 89.16
CA LEU A 258 -50.62 42.28 90.26
C LEU A 258 -50.00 42.95 91.49
N ARG A 259 -49.02 43.85 91.34
CA ARG A 259 -48.48 44.64 92.46
C ARG A 259 -49.52 45.59 93.05
N GLY A 260 -50.33 46.23 92.21
CA GLY A 260 -51.44 47.08 92.65
C GLY A 260 -52.51 46.29 93.40
N LEU A 261 -52.91 45.12 92.91
CA LEU A 261 -53.81 44.19 93.60
C LEU A 261 -53.20 43.69 94.91
N SER A 262 -51.92 43.31 94.91
CA SER A 262 -51.22 42.88 96.13
C SER A 262 -51.13 44.00 97.15
N SER A 263 -50.97 45.25 96.72
CA SER A 263 -50.97 46.42 97.62
C SER A 263 -52.37 46.70 98.18
N ARG A 264 -53.43 46.60 97.37
CA ARG A 264 -54.83 46.71 97.85
C ARG A 264 -55.22 45.57 98.79
N ILE A 265 -54.75 44.35 98.51
CA ILE A 265 -54.91 43.21 99.41
C ILE A 265 -54.09 43.46 100.67
N GLY A 266 -52.89 44.01 100.57
CA GLY A 266 -52.09 44.46 101.70
C GLY A 266 -52.83 45.48 102.58
N GLU A 267 -53.39 46.54 101.98
CA GLU A 267 -54.25 47.52 102.67
C GLU A 267 -55.51 46.87 103.26
N ALA A 268 -56.20 46.00 102.51
CA ALA A 268 -57.40 45.33 102.99
C ALA A 268 -57.08 44.34 104.13
N LEU A 269 -55.94 43.65 104.06
CA LEU A 269 -55.44 42.78 105.12
C LEU A 269 -54.91 43.59 106.30
N GLU A 270 -54.37 44.79 106.12
CA GLU A 270 -53.99 45.71 107.19
C GLU A 270 -55.23 46.26 107.90
N VAL A 271 -56.28 46.62 107.14
CA VAL A 271 -57.62 46.95 107.64
C VAL A 271 -58.25 45.79 108.40
N VAL A 272 -58.11 44.56 107.91
CA VAL A 272 -58.62 43.35 108.58
C VAL A 272 -57.76 42.92 109.78
N ALA A 273 -56.44 43.11 109.72
CA ALA A 273 -55.51 42.85 110.82
C ALA A 273 -55.65 43.86 111.97
N SER A 274 -56.14 45.07 111.70
CA SER A 274 -56.63 46.00 112.74
C SER A 274 -57.96 45.57 113.40
N THR A 275 -58.58 44.46 112.95
CA THR A 275 -59.86 43.93 113.47
C THR A 275 -59.89 42.40 113.62
N GLY A 276 -58.96 41.82 114.39
CA GLY A 276 -59.20 40.54 115.08
C GLY A 276 -58.24 39.37 114.78
N PRO A 277 -58.24 38.32 115.63
CA PRO A 277 -57.02 37.66 116.07
C PRO A 277 -56.72 36.26 115.47
N VAL A 278 -55.41 35.97 115.42
CA VAL A 278 -54.63 34.75 115.80
C VAL A 278 -55.24 33.34 115.62
N GLY A 279 -54.53 32.52 114.82
CA GLY A 279 -54.50 31.03 114.85
C GLY A 279 -54.74 30.41 113.46
N GLY A 280 -54.05 29.39 112.94
CA GLY A 280 -52.98 28.49 113.37
C GLY A 280 -52.98 27.24 112.45
N GLY A 281 -51.80 26.74 112.05
CA GLY A 281 -51.53 25.39 111.49
C GLY A 281 -51.92 25.11 110.02
N ALA A 282 -51.42 24.11 109.28
CA ALA A 282 -50.29 23.17 109.36
C ALA A 282 -50.29 22.29 108.07
N ALA A 283 -49.12 21.77 107.63
CA ALA A 283 -48.91 20.57 106.76
C ALA A 283 -49.46 20.62 105.30
N THR A 284 -48.94 19.98 104.22
CA THR A 284 -48.05 18.82 104.00
C THR A 284 -47.62 18.75 102.50
N GLU A 285 -46.43 18.18 102.27
CA GLU A 285 -45.83 17.44 101.13
C GLU A 285 -46.54 17.21 99.77
N ALA A 286 -45.76 17.24 98.66
CA ALA A 286 -45.41 16.07 97.81
C ALA A 286 -45.19 16.38 96.29
N ASN A 287 -43.96 16.06 95.82
CA ASN A 287 -43.54 15.43 94.55
C ASN A 287 -44.30 15.66 93.21
N ILE A 288 -43.52 15.94 92.13
CA ILE A 288 -43.42 15.10 90.92
C ILE A 288 -42.11 15.45 90.18
N ALA A 289 -41.25 14.42 90.05
CA ALA A 289 -40.14 14.35 89.11
C ALA A 289 -40.66 13.87 87.74
N VAL A 290 -40.12 14.42 86.64
CA VAL A 290 -40.16 13.77 85.32
C VAL A 290 -38.75 13.81 84.74
N GLU A 291 -38.08 12.67 84.86
CA GLU A 291 -36.99 12.25 83.98
C GLU A 291 -37.52 11.99 82.56
N GLY A 292 -36.67 12.23 81.55
CA GLY A 292 -36.72 11.49 80.28
C GLY A 292 -36.96 12.30 79.02
N ARG A 293 -35.89 12.74 78.35
CA ARG A 293 -35.48 12.16 77.05
C ARG A 293 -34.22 12.84 76.51
N GLU A 294 -33.15 12.04 76.54
CA GLU A 294 -32.02 12.05 75.62
C GLU A 294 -32.49 12.27 74.17
N TYR A 295 -31.95 13.28 73.48
CA TYR A 295 -32.00 13.38 72.02
C TYR A 295 -30.57 13.34 71.49
N ASP A 296 -30.22 12.17 70.98
CA ASP A 296 -28.98 11.83 70.29
C ASP A 296 -28.97 12.45 68.88
N PRO A 297 -27.99 13.31 68.52
CA PRO A 297 -27.89 13.88 67.18
C PRO A 297 -27.22 12.96 66.15
N ALA A 298 -26.89 11.71 66.47
CA ALA A 298 -26.19 10.80 65.58
C ALA A 298 -27.07 9.64 65.10
N HIS A 299 -27.98 9.83 64.14
CA HIS A 299 -28.37 8.82 63.12
C HIS A 299 -29.59 9.28 62.31
N VAL A 300 -29.40 9.81 61.08
CA VAL A 300 -30.19 9.40 59.91
C VAL A 300 -29.34 9.59 58.65
N GLY A 301 -29.04 8.49 57.96
CA GLY A 301 -29.07 8.49 56.50
C GLY A 301 -27.75 8.50 55.74
N SER A 302 -26.89 7.50 55.96
CA SER A 302 -26.15 6.92 54.84
C SER A 302 -27.12 6.39 53.78
N ALA A 303 -26.97 6.84 52.54
CA ALA A 303 -27.39 6.09 51.37
C ALA A 303 -26.16 5.87 50.47
N PRO A 304 -25.69 4.63 50.30
CA PRO A 304 -24.66 4.29 49.34
C PRO A 304 -25.30 3.80 48.04
N GLY A 305 -24.86 4.33 46.90
CA GLY A 305 -25.19 3.74 45.60
C GLY A 305 -25.11 4.72 44.44
N GLN A 306 -23.97 4.78 43.74
CA GLN A 306 -23.76 3.91 42.58
C GLN A 306 -22.43 4.26 41.90
N ARG A 307 -21.75 3.17 41.51
CA ARG A 307 -20.56 3.11 40.68
C ARG A 307 -20.91 3.53 39.25
N ALA A 308 -20.00 4.27 38.62
CA ALA A 308 -19.66 4.07 37.22
C ALA A 308 -18.25 4.61 36.95
N THR A 309 -17.27 3.77 37.29
CA THR A 309 -15.96 3.73 36.65
C THR A 309 -16.14 3.32 35.18
N GLY A 310 -15.43 4.01 34.29
CA GLY A 310 -15.29 3.75 32.87
C GLY A 310 -14.70 5.01 32.26
N GLU A 311 -13.41 5.30 32.43
CA GLU A 311 -12.25 4.49 32.02
C GLU A 311 -12.34 4.03 30.56
N GLY A 312 -11.84 4.90 29.69
CA GLY A 312 -11.02 4.53 28.54
C GLY A 312 -11.65 3.68 27.44
N LEU A 313 -12.29 4.32 26.47
CA LEU A 313 -12.25 3.81 25.09
C LEU A 313 -11.43 4.78 24.24
N VAL A 314 -10.21 4.31 23.95
CA VAL A 314 -9.20 4.95 23.11
C VAL A 314 -9.63 4.89 21.65
N LEU A 315 -9.35 6.00 20.97
CA LEU A 315 -9.34 6.21 19.52
C LEU A 315 -8.75 5.04 18.72
N ALA A 316 -9.51 4.54 17.75
CA ALA A 316 -8.96 3.94 16.54
C ALA A 316 -9.61 4.65 15.34
N GLY A 317 -8.80 5.45 14.63
CA GLY A 317 -9.20 6.16 13.43
C GLY A 317 -9.30 5.25 12.20
N PRO A 318 -9.88 5.76 11.10
CA PRO A 318 -10.08 5.00 9.87
C PRO A 318 -8.78 4.85 9.08
N THR A 319 -8.45 3.62 8.71
CA THR A 319 -7.44 3.32 7.69
C THR A 319 -8.01 3.54 6.29
N SER A 320 -7.24 4.25 5.48
CA SER A 320 -7.48 4.66 4.10
C SER A 320 -7.79 3.52 3.13
N SER A 321 -8.56 3.88 2.09
CA SER A 321 -8.52 3.25 0.76
C SER A 321 -7.21 3.51 0.03
#